data_AF-A0A378XGV8-F1
#
_entry.id   AF-A0A378XGV8-F1
#
_cell.length_a   1.000
_cell.length_b   1.000
_cell.length_c   1.000
_cell.angle_alpha   90.00
_cell.angle_beta   90.00
_cell.angle_gamma   90.00
#
_symmetry.space_group_name_H-M   'P 1'
#
loop_
_entity.id
_entity.type
_entity.pdbx_description
1 polymer ?
#
loop_
_entity_poly.entity_id
_entity_poly.type
_entity_poly.pdbx_seq_one_letter_code
_entity_poly.pdbx_strand_id
1 'polypeptide(L)'
;MIALAARIKGSAAGMEPPEGAILKAGWYHYKPLVEEHPQLYLTRSEFVPDYEWCDEHGCRSLADFLSSDGGVTLMWACTEETNLIDRES
;
A
#
# COMPACT_ATOMS: atom_id res chain seq x y z
N MET A 1 3.44 11.89 2.04
CA MET A 1 4.01 10.67 1.43
C MET A 1 3.87 10.79 -0.08
N ILE A 2 4.91 10.48 -0.86
CA ILE A 2 4.88 10.60 -2.33
C ILE A 2 5.12 9.22 -2.96
N ALA A 3 4.21 8.77 -3.83
CA ALA A 3 4.29 7.52 -4.55
C ALA A 3 5.01 7.71 -5.90
N LEU A 4 6.19 7.10 -6.03
CA LEU A 4 7.02 7.26 -7.22
C LEU A 4 6.74 6.22 -8.32
N ALA A 5 6.19 5.06 -7.95
CA ALA A 5 5.90 3.98 -8.88
C ALA A 5 4.80 3.06 -8.32
N ALA A 6 4.05 2.46 -9.24
CA ALA A 6 3.11 1.38 -8.95
C ALA A 6 3.23 0.28 -10.01
N ARG A 7 2.81 -0.93 -9.63
CA ARG A 7 2.78 -2.09 -10.53
C ARG A 7 1.54 -2.94 -10.32
N ILE A 8 0.98 -3.48 -11.40
CA ILE A 8 -0.17 -4.39 -11.37
C ILE A 8 0.18 -5.69 -12.09
N LYS A 9 -0.11 -6.84 -11.46
CA LYS A 9 0.02 -8.17 -12.09
C LYS A 9 -1.33 -8.60 -12.64
N GLY A 10 -1.50 -8.47 -13.95
CA GLY A 10 -2.74 -8.82 -14.64
C GLY A 10 -3.72 -7.66 -14.76
N SER A 11 -4.93 -7.96 -15.24
CA SER A 11 -6.04 -7.03 -15.40
C SER A 11 -7.30 -7.75 -14.91
N ALA A 12 -7.46 -7.79 -13.59
CA ALA A 12 -8.74 -8.18 -12.98
C ALA A 12 -9.65 -6.94 -12.97
N ALA A 13 -10.96 -7.14 -12.89
CA ALA A 13 -11.91 -6.03 -12.85
C ALA A 13 -11.55 -5.05 -11.73
N GLY A 14 -11.34 -3.77 -12.08
CA GLY A 14 -10.93 -2.72 -11.14
C GLY A 14 -9.42 -2.61 -10.91
N MET A 15 -8.61 -3.40 -11.61
CA MET A 15 -7.14 -3.36 -11.63
C MET A 15 -6.63 -3.12 -13.06
N GLU A 16 -7.40 -2.42 -13.89
CA GLU A 16 -6.96 -2.04 -15.22
C GLU A 16 -5.75 -1.09 -15.14
N PRO A 17 -4.63 -1.40 -15.84
CA PRO A 17 -3.49 -0.51 -15.89
C PRO A 17 -3.88 0.86 -16.48
N PRO A 18 -3.37 1.98 -15.94
CA PRO A 18 -3.63 3.30 -16.50
C PRO A 18 -2.96 3.46 -17.88
N GLU A 19 -3.37 4.49 -18.61
CA GLU A 19 -2.75 4.85 -19.88
C GLU A 19 -1.24 5.11 -19.72
N GLY A 20 -0.45 4.58 -20.66
CA GLY A 20 1.01 4.70 -20.62
C GLY A 20 1.71 3.69 -19.71
N ALA A 21 0.99 2.76 -19.06
CA ALA A 21 1.61 1.68 -18.31
C ALA A 21 2.43 0.74 -19.23
N ILE A 22 3.63 0.39 -18.79
CA ILE A 22 4.57 -0.44 -19.56
C ILE A 22 4.57 -1.86 -19.00
N LEU A 23 4.25 -2.85 -19.85
CA LEU A 23 4.33 -4.26 -19.48
C LEU A 23 5.79 -4.74 -19.47
N LYS A 24 6.30 -5.11 -18.29
CA LYS A 24 7.65 -5.65 -18.10
C LYS A 24 7.60 -6.85 -17.17
N ALA A 25 8.18 -7.98 -17.59
CA ALA A 25 8.25 -9.22 -16.80
C ALA A 25 6.90 -9.68 -16.20
N GLY A 26 5.80 -9.49 -16.94
CA GLY A 26 4.46 -9.88 -16.51
C GLY A 26 3.75 -8.90 -15.55
N TRP A 27 4.32 -7.71 -15.35
CA TRP A 27 3.73 -6.63 -14.55
C TRP A 27 3.58 -5.36 -15.40
N TYR A 28 2.48 -4.65 -15.24
CA TYR A 28 2.32 -3.31 -15.79
C TYR A 28 2.91 -2.30 -14.81
N HIS A 29 3.91 -1.52 -15.25
CA HIS A 29 4.57 -0.50 -14.46
C HIS A 29 4.11 0.89 -14.88
N TYR A 30 3.82 1.76 -13.92
CA TYR A 30 3.43 3.14 -14.19
C TYR A 30 3.78 4.06 -13.01
N LYS A 31 3.79 5.37 -13.28
CA LYS A 31 3.82 6.39 -12.23
C LYS A 31 2.38 6.71 -11.83
N PRO A 32 2.02 6.63 -10.54
CA PRO A 32 0.67 7.01 -10.09
C PRO A 32 0.32 8.43 -10.53
N LEU A 33 -0.92 8.65 -11.01
CA LEU A 33 -1.39 9.99 -11.38
C LEU A 33 -1.52 10.91 -10.17
N VAL A 34 -2.00 10.35 -9.05
CA VAL A 34 -1.97 10.98 -7.75
C VAL A 34 -0.73 10.47 -7.05
N GLU A 35 0.28 11.33 -6.94
CA GLU A 35 1.54 10.95 -6.28
C GLU A 35 1.48 11.23 -4.77
N GLU A 36 0.75 12.27 -4.38
CA GLU A 36 0.61 12.65 -2.98
C GLU A 36 -0.57 11.93 -2.34
N HIS A 37 -0.25 11.01 -1.43
CA HIS A 37 -1.25 10.29 -0.63
C HIS A 37 -1.17 10.78 0.82
N PRO A 38 -2.10 11.67 1.26
CA PRO A 38 -2.16 12.06 2.66
C PRO A 38 -2.59 10.89 3.55
N GLN A 39 -3.44 10.01 3.01
CA GLN A 39 -3.94 8.81 3.66
C GLN A 39 -3.98 7.65 2.66
N LEU A 40 -3.75 6.44 3.17
CA LEU A 40 -3.90 5.18 2.45
C LEU A 40 -4.98 4.35 3.12
N TYR A 41 -6.00 3.98 2.35
CA TYR A 41 -7.10 3.13 2.79
C TYR A 41 -6.86 1.72 2.25
N LEU A 42 -6.47 0.81 3.13
CA LEU A 42 -6.18 -0.58 2.79
C LEU A 42 -7.36 -1.45 3.20
N THR A 43 -8.23 -1.80 2.25
CA THR A 43 -9.32 -2.75 2.48
C THR A 43 -8.76 -4.15 2.64
N ARG A 44 -8.96 -4.78 3.80
CA ARG A 44 -8.44 -6.10 4.14
C ARG A 44 -9.61 -7.06 4.32
N SER A 45 -9.53 -8.25 3.73
CA SER A 45 -10.62 -9.22 3.72
C SER A 45 -10.06 -10.63 3.89
N GLU A 46 -10.83 -11.53 4.49
CA GLU A 46 -10.50 -12.95 4.59
C GLU A 46 -10.58 -13.71 3.25
N PHE A 47 -11.19 -13.12 2.22
CA PHE A 47 -11.41 -13.78 0.92
C PHE A 47 -10.19 -13.74 -0.01
N VAL A 48 -9.21 -12.88 0.26
CA VAL A 48 -7.98 -12.72 -0.53
C VAL A 48 -6.77 -12.68 0.41
N PRO A 49 -5.56 -12.99 -0.07
CA PRO A 49 -4.35 -12.78 0.71
C PRO A 49 -4.24 -11.33 1.20
N ASP A 50 -3.67 -11.14 2.39
CA ASP A 50 -3.45 -9.83 2.98
C ASP A 50 -2.34 -9.04 2.24
N TYR A 51 -2.21 -7.75 2.57
CA TYR A 51 -1.09 -6.93 2.09
C TYR A 51 0.25 -7.41 2.65
N GLU A 52 1.32 -7.21 1.89
CA GLU A 52 2.69 -7.41 2.36
C GLU A 52 3.39 -6.07 2.59
N TRP A 53 4.07 -5.95 3.72
CA TRP A 53 4.98 -4.85 4.01
C TRP A 53 6.41 -5.25 3.62
N CYS A 54 7.00 -4.53 2.68
CA CYS A 54 8.34 -4.81 2.18
C CYS A 54 9.32 -3.68 2.53
N ASP A 55 10.44 -4.04 3.14
CA ASP A 55 11.57 -3.17 3.43
C ASP A 55 12.90 -3.82 2.98
N GLU A 56 14.04 -3.23 3.35
CA GLU A 56 15.37 -3.75 3.02
C GLU A 56 15.65 -5.17 3.56
N HIS A 57 14.88 -5.62 4.55
CA HIS A 57 14.98 -6.95 5.16
C HIS A 57 14.01 -7.96 4.53
N GLY A 58 13.22 -7.55 3.53
CA GLY A 58 12.26 -8.41 2.81
C GLY A 58 10.80 -8.06 3.06
N CYS A 59 9.91 -8.94 2.60
CA CYS A 59 8.46 -8.77 2.70
C CYS A 59 7.89 -9.65 3.82
N ARG A 60 6.98 -9.09 4.62
CA ARG A 60 6.23 -9.79 5.67
C ARG A 60 4.74 -9.46 5.56
N SER A 61 3.87 -10.31 6.11
CA SER A 61 2.43 -10.04 6.10
C SER A 61 2.15 -8.77 6.91
N LEU A 62 1.24 -7.91 6.44
CA LEU A 62 0.85 -6.72 7.19
C LEU A 62 0.21 -7.12 8.53
N ALA A 63 -0.45 -8.27 8.60
CA ALA A 63 -0.98 -8.86 9.84
C ALA A 63 0.08 -9.12 10.92
N ASP A 64 1.34 -9.32 10.54
CA ASP A 64 2.44 -9.53 11.49
C ASP A 64 2.77 -8.26 12.29
N PHE A 65 2.37 -7.09 11.77
CA PHE A 65 2.58 -5.78 12.41
C PHE A 65 1.28 -5.20 12.96
N LEU A 66 0.17 -5.37 12.25
CA LEU A 66 -1.12 -4.74 12.55
C LEU A 66 -2.26 -5.75 12.38
N SER A 67 -2.95 -6.05 13.48
CA SER A 67 -4.17 -6.87 13.46
C SER A 67 -5.23 -6.26 12.54
N SER A 68 -5.97 -7.10 11.82
CA SER A 68 -7.13 -6.69 11.02
C SER A 68 -8.42 -7.05 11.73
N ASP A 69 -9.43 -6.17 11.64
CA ASP A 69 -10.82 -6.45 11.98
C ASP A 69 -11.65 -6.87 10.75
N GLY A 70 -11.01 -7.10 9.60
CA GLY A 70 -11.68 -7.40 8.33
C GLY A 70 -12.28 -6.17 7.63
N GLY A 71 -11.95 -4.96 8.09
CA GLY A 71 -12.40 -3.70 7.53
C GLY A 71 -11.32 -2.96 6.75
N VAL A 72 -11.17 -1.66 7.03
CA VAL A 72 -10.19 -0.79 6.37
C VAL A 72 -9.10 -0.42 7.35
N THR A 73 -7.86 -0.75 7.02
CA THR A 73 -6.69 -0.20 7.71
C THR A 73 -6.36 1.16 7.09
N LEU A 74 -6.56 2.23 7.86
CA LEU A 74 -6.18 3.60 7.48
C LEU A 74 -4.75 3.87 7.92
N MET A 75 -3.90 4.32 6.99
CA MET A 75 -2.51 4.69 7.26
C MET A 75 -2.22 6.11 6.79
N TRP A 76 -1.30 6.80 7.47
CA TRP A 76 -0.75 8.07 7.06
C TRP A 76 0.75 8.10 7.40
N ALA A 77 1.50 8.99 6.77
CA ALA A 77 2.90 9.19 7.13
C ALA A 77 2.98 9.80 8.53
N CYS A 78 3.85 9.25 9.38
CA CYS A 78 4.21 9.89 10.64
C CYS A 78 4.74 11.30 10.35
N THR A 79 4.12 12.30 10.96
CA THR A 79 4.68 13.65 11.04
C THR A 79 5.47 13.75 12.34
N GLU A 80 6.45 14.66 12.43
CA GLU A 80 7.25 14.84 13.65
C GLU A 80 6.40 15.12 14.90
N GLU A 81 5.18 15.66 14.75
CA GLU A 81 4.23 15.89 15.83
C GLU A 81 3.59 14.60 16.38
N THR A 82 3.51 13.53 15.59
CA THR A 82 2.92 12.25 16.05
C THR A 82 3.85 11.53 17.04
N ASN A 83 5.17 11.78 16.99
CA ASN A 83 6.17 11.17 17.88
C ASN A 83 6.11 11.65 19.34
N LEU A 84 5.35 12.73 19.64
CA LEU A 84 5.21 13.25 21.00
C LEU A 84 4.07 12.57 21.77
N ILE A 85 3.10 11.96 21.08
CA ILE A 85 1.94 11.33 21.73
C ILE A 85 2.27 9.90 22.18
N ASP A 86 3.10 9.16 21.43
CA ASP A 86 3.47 7.77 21.75
C ASP A 86 4.67 7.63 22.71
N ARG A 87 5.29 8.75 23.15
CA ARG A 87 6.44 8.75 24.07
C ARG A 87 6.09 9.01 25.53
N GLU A 88 4.84 9.35 25.84
CA GLU A 88 4.34 9.57 27.20
C GLU A 88 3.31 8.51 27.64
N SER A 89 3.48 7.24 27.24
CA SER A 89 2.68 6.13 27.78
C SER A 89 3.50 4.92 28.21
#